data_AF-X1LBB2-F1
#
_entry.id   AF-X1LBB2-F1
#
_cell.length_a   1.000
_cell.length_b   1.000
_cell.length_c   1.000
_cell.angle_alpha   90.00
_cell.angle_beta   90.00
_cell.angle_gamma   90.00
#
_symmetry.space_group_name_H-M   'P 1'
#
loop_
_entity.id
_entity.type
_entity.pdbx_description
1 polymer ?
#
loop_
_entity_poly.entity_id
_entity_poly.type
_entity_poly.pdbx_seq_one_letter_code
_entity_poly.pdbx_strand_id
1 'polypeptide(L)'
;MGNLDRAAKAMEKAGLAGGDAYDLPTSKKRFPDGAWYRMEISGVERPNVLEAVIDEMRKRNIALHRMISVVMGATLLDKQELKDFAQMAADAKLEVILVPGPRRSWDTGRQIDNYEGALSGIRYRGSDQLKFVIADIMRCIDIGFRGFLVVDEGLLSLLNTMRENGDIPKDVTFKVSIYAGHGTA
;
A
#
# COMPACT_ATOMS: atom_id res chain seq x y z
N MET A 1 21.91 -10.69 -35.97
CA MET A 1 21.44 -10.57 -34.57
C MET A 1 20.00 -10.11 -34.62
N GLY A 2 19.07 -10.86 -34.02
CA GLY A 2 17.64 -10.56 -34.10
C GLY A 2 17.29 -9.28 -33.33
N ASN A 3 16.11 -8.71 -33.59
CA ASN A 3 15.65 -7.52 -32.85
C ASN A 3 15.46 -7.80 -31.35
N LEU A 4 15.13 -9.05 -30.97
CA LEU A 4 15.02 -9.47 -29.57
C LEU A 4 16.36 -9.36 -28.83
N ASP A 5 17.44 -9.93 -29.39
CA ASP A 5 18.77 -9.85 -28.76
C ASP A 5 19.26 -8.40 -28.65
N ARG A 6 18.92 -7.56 -29.64
CA ARG A 6 19.28 -6.13 -29.62
C ARG A 6 18.54 -5.40 -28.50
N ALA A 7 17.27 -5.72 -28.29
CA ALA A 7 16.48 -5.18 -27.18
C ALA A 7 17.04 -5.65 -25.82
N ALA A 8 17.32 -6.95 -25.65
CA ALA A 8 17.88 -7.50 -24.42
C ALA A 8 19.20 -6.80 -24.02
N LYS A 9 20.15 -6.62 -24.95
CA LYS A 9 21.40 -5.89 -24.67
C LYS A 9 21.18 -4.42 -24.35
N ALA A 10 20.18 -3.77 -24.96
CA ALA A 10 19.84 -2.39 -24.65
C ALA A 10 19.23 -2.26 -23.23
N MET A 11 18.40 -3.23 -22.82
CA MET A 11 17.86 -3.32 -21.46
C MET A 11 18.97 -3.53 -20.42
N GLU A 12 19.89 -4.46 -20.67
CA GLU A 12 21.06 -4.71 -19.80
C GLU A 12 21.91 -3.47 -19.62
N LYS A 13 22.13 -2.71 -20.71
CA LYS A 13 22.84 -1.43 -20.66
C LYS A 13 22.11 -0.37 -19.82
N ALA A 14 20.78 -0.44 -19.74
CA ALA A 14 19.94 0.41 -18.89
C ALA A 14 19.81 -0.11 -17.44
N GLY A 15 20.46 -1.24 -17.10
CA GLY A 15 20.41 -1.83 -15.75
C GLY A 15 19.20 -2.74 -15.50
N LEU A 16 18.44 -3.10 -16.54
CA LEU A 16 17.35 -4.08 -16.48
C LEU A 16 17.82 -5.43 -17.03
N ALA A 17 17.28 -6.53 -16.52
CA ALA A 17 17.61 -7.86 -17.04
C ALA A 17 17.16 -7.99 -18.51
N GLY A 18 17.95 -8.64 -19.36
CA GLY A 18 17.61 -8.87 -20.77
C GLY A 18 16.47 -9.88 -20.98
N GLY A 19 16.01 -10.53 -19.91
CA GLY A 19 14.89 -11.48 -19.89
C GLY A 19 14.61 -11.97 -18.46
N ASP A 20 13.59 -12.82 -18.30
CA ASP A 20 13.19 -13.33 -16.99
C ASP A 20 14.22 -14.32 -16.39
N ALA A 21 14.27 -14.39 -15.07
CA ALA A 21 15.17 -15.27 -14.33
C ALA A 21 14.66 -16.72 -14.23
N TYR A 22 14.68 -17.44 -15.36
CA TYR A 22 14.28 -18.87 -15.42
C TYR A 22 15.18 -19.82 -14.62
N ASP A 23 16.38 -19.38 -14.24
CA ASP A 23 17.33 -20.10 -13.39
C ASP A 23 17.02 -19.99 -11.89
N LEU A 24 16.00 -19.20 -11.51
CA LEU A 24 15.48 -19.03 -10.14
C LEU A 24 16.59 -18.82 -9.10
N PRO A 25 17.44 -17.79 -9.25
CA PRO A 25 18.57 -17.58 -8.37
C PRO A 25 18.11 -17.26 -6.94
N THR A 26 18.82 -17.80 -5.96
CA THR A 26 18.50 -17.53 -4.55
C THR A 26 18.77 -16.07 -4.21
N SER A 27 17.76 -15.38 -3.68
CA SER A 27 17.89 -13.99 -3.23
C SER A 27 18.88 -13.85 -2.08
N LYS A 28 19.82 -12.91 -2.18
CA LYS A 28 20.74 -12.57 -1.09
C LYS A 28 20.15 -11.57 -0.10
N LYS A 29 18.95 -11.05 -0.35
CA LYS A 29 18.28 -10.05 0.51
C LYS A 29 17.62 -10.72 1.72
N ARG A 30 17.63 -10.02 2.85
CA ARG A 30 16.95 -10.41 4.10
C ARG A 30 16.26 -9.20 4.70
N PHE A 31 15.26 -9.45 5.55
CA PHE A 31 14.73 -8.44 6.46
C PHE A 31 15.75 -8.10 7.56
N PRO A 32 15.59 -6.97 8.27
CA PRO A 32 16.53 -6.56 9.33
C PRO A 32 16.71 -7.57 10.46
N ASP A 33 15.73 -8.45 10.67
CA ASP A 33 15.75 -9.58 11.61
C ASP A 33 16.36 -10.87 11.02
N GLY A 34 16.88 -10.82 9.79
CA GLY A 34 17.48 -11.95 9.10
C GLY A 34 16.46 -12.87 8.39
N ALA A 35 15.15 -12.59 8.44
CA ALA A 35 14.15 -13.41 7.79
C ALA A 35 14.21 -13.30 6.25
N TRP A 36 13.81 -14.37 5.56
CA TRP A 36 13.72 -14.42 4.10
C TRP A 36 12.42 -13.79 3.58
N TYR A 37 11.34 -13.95 4.33
CA TYR A 37 10.01 -13.46 3.98
C TYR A 37 9.26 -13.05 5.26
N ARG A 38 8.21 -12.26 5.09
CA ARG A 38 7.27 -11.88 6.14
C ARG A 38 5.86 -12.15 5.67
N MET A 39 4.95 -12.38 6.62
CA MET A 39 3.54 -12.61 6.34
C MET A 39 2.75 -11.30 6.47
N GLU A 40 1.96 -11.03 5.44
CA GLU A 40 1.03 -9.91 5.36
C GLU A 40 -0.38 -10.44 5.14
N ILE A 41 -1.36 -9.91 5.88
CA ILE A 41 -2.79 -10.17 5.65
C ILE A 41 -3.43 -8.90 5.11
N SER A 42 -4.24 -9.04 4.06
CA SER A 42 -4.99 -7.93 3.46
C SER A 42 -6.49 -8.06 3.76
N GLY A 43 -7.19 -6.92 3.86
CA GLY A 43 -8.64 -6.89 4.07
C GLY A 43 -9.08 -6.94 5.54
N VAL A 44 -8.24 -6.45 6.46
CA VAL A 44 -8.63 -6.32 7.88
C VAL A 44 -9.42 -5.03 8.05
N GLU A 45 -10.74 -5.10 7.94
CA GLU A 45 -11.60 -3.92 7.76
C GLU A 45 -12.03 -3.21 9.05
N ARG A 46 -12.10 -3.92 10.18
CA ARG A 46 -12.68 -3.38 11.43
C ARG A 46 -11.97 -3.90 12.68
N PRO A 47 -12.08 -3.20 13.83
CA PRO A 47 -11.49 -3.62 15.09
C PRO A 47 -11.77 -5.08 15.48
N ASN A 48 -13.02 -5.54 15.34
CA ASN A 48 -13.41 -6.92 15.64
C ASN A 48 -12.76 -7.96 14.70
N VAL A 49 -12.46 -7.58 13.45
CA VAL A 49 -11.75 -8.45 12.51
C VAL A 49 -10.27 -8.55 12.91
N LEU A 50 -9.66 -7.43 13.32
CA LEU A 50 -8.30 -7.42 13.84
C LEU A 50 -8.17 -8.30 15.10
N GLU A 51 -9.13 -8.21 16.02
CA GLU A 51 -9.19 -9.05 17.21
C GLU A 51 -9.18 -10.54 16.84
N ALA A 52 -10.02 -10.96 15.89
CA ALA A 52 -10.07 -12.33 15.41
C ALA A 52 -8.75 -12.77 14.74
N VAL A 53 -8.10 -11.90 13.97
CA VAL A 53 -6.79 -12.17 13.37
C VAL A 53 -5.73 -12.40 14.44
N ILE A 54 -5.68 -11.54 15.47
CA ILE A 54 -4.71 -11.65 16.58
C ILE A 54 -4.95 -12.94 17.38
N ASP A 55 -6.21 -13.27 17.65
CA ASP A 55 -6.59 -14.49 18.36
C ASP A 55 -6.16 -15.76 17.59
N GLU A 56 -6.48 -15.84 16.29
CA GLU A 56 -6.07 -16.97 15.46
C GLU A 56 -4.54 -17.04 15.27
N MET A 57 -3.87 -15.90 15.13
CA MET A 57 -2.41 -15.81 15.08
C MET A 57 -1.77 -16.44 16.32
N ARG A 58 -2.29 -16.13 17.51
CA ARG A 58 -1.81 -16.67 18.80
C ARG A 58 -2.13 -18.15 18.94
N LYS A 59 -3.37 -18.57 18.65
CA LYS A 59 -3.81 -19.97 18.74
C LYS A 59 -2.97 -20.90 17.86
N ARG A 60 -2.64 -20.45 16.65
CA ARG A 60 -1.87 -21.25 15.68
C ARG A 60 -0.36 -21.07 15.81
N ASN A 61 0.09 -20.15 16.66
CA ASN A 61 1.49 -19.78 16.81
C ASN A 61 2.16 -19.42 15.46
N ILE A 62 1.48 -18.57 14.68
CA ILE A 62 1.93 -18.12 13.34
C ILE A 62 2.43 -16.67 13.44
N ALA A 63 3.54 -16.35 12.79
CA ALA A 63 4.13 -15.01 12.84
C ALA A 63 3.53 -14.05 11.79
N LEU A 64 2.57 -13.20 12.17
CA LEU A 64 2.13 -12.11 11.30
C LEU A 64 2.98 -10.85 11.56
N HIS A 65 3.26 -10.10 10.49
CA HIS A 65 4.15 -8.95 10.58
C HIS A 65 3.47 -7.65 10.16
N ARG A 66 2.56 -7.73 9.17
CA ARG A 66 1.92 -6.56 8.58
C ARG A 66 0.47 -6.86 8.18
N MET A 67 -0.35 -5.82 8.18
CA MET A 67 -1.70 -5.86 7.65
C MET A 67 -1.96 -4.72 6.68
N ILE A 68 -2.70 -5.01 5.60
CA ILE A 68 -3.38 -3.99 4.79
C ILE A 68 -4.80 -3.89 5.33
N SER A 69 -5.08 -2.76 5.97
CA SER A 69 -6.31 -2.58 6.76
C SER A 69 -7.22 -1.53 6.16
N VAL A 70 -8.50 -1.63 6.50
CA VAL A 70 -9.57 -0.72 6.06
C VAL A 70 -9.56 -0.50 4.56
N VAL A 71 -9.49 -1.57 3.75
CA VAL A 71 -9.44 -1.46 2.29
C VAL A 71 -10.66 -0.72 1.79
N MET A 72 -11.82 -0.75 2.45
CA MET A 72 -12.97 0.08 2.07
C MET A 72 -12.74 1.60 2.26
N GLY A 73 -11.73 2.00 3.03
CA GLY A 73 -11.30 3.38 3.27
C GLY A 73 -11.35 3.73 4.76
N ALA A 74 -10.26 4.28 5.28
CA ALA A 74 -10.17 4.74 6.69
C ALA A 74 -11.25 5.78 7.05
N THR A 75 -11.77 6.51 6.06
CA THR A 75 -12.91 7.43 6.20
C THR A 75 -14.18 6.77 6.75
N LEU A 76 -14.36 5.44 6.57
CA LEU A 76 -15.54 4.71 7.07
C LEU A 76 -15.45 4.33 8.55
N LEU A 77 -14.31 4.57 9.18
CA LEU A 77 -14.13 4.35 10.62
C LEU A 77 -14.06 5.69 11.33
N ASP A 78 -14.76 5.78 12.45
CA ASP A 78 -14.67 6.94 13.31
C ASP A 78 -13.32 7.02 14.04
N LYS A 79 -13.10 8.12 14.76
CA LYS A 79 -11.84 8.36 15.47
C LYS A 79 -11.59 7.34 16.58
N GLN A 80 -12.62 6.86 17.24
CA GLN A 80 -12.50 5.90 18.34
C GLN A 80 -12.20 4.51 17.78
N GLU A 81 -12.92 4.07 16.75
CA GLU A 81 -12.64 2.82 16.04
C GLU A 81 -11.20 2.75 15.54
N LEU A 82 -10.67 3.84 14.97
CA LEU A 82 -9.28 3.91 14.50
C LEU A 82 -8.25 3.87 15.64
N LYS A 83 -8.55 4.50 16.78
CA LYS A 83 -7.68 4.44 17.96
C LYS A 83 -7.61 3.04 18.55
N ASP A 84 -8.76 2.40 18.68
CA ASP A 84 -8.86 1.03 19.19
C ASP A 84 -8.13 0.06 18.24
N PHE A 85 -8.28 0.26 16.93
CA PHE A 85 -7.52 -0.48 15.92
C PHE A 85 -6.01 -0.28 16.07
N ALA A 86 -5.55 0.98 16.19
CA ALA A 86 -4.14 1.30 16.33
C ALA A 86 -3.54 0.68 17.60
N GLN A 87 -4.25 0.78 18.73
CA GLN A 87 -3.81 0.24 20.00
C GLN A 87 -3.68 -1.29 19.95
N MET A 88 -4.70 -1.99 19.45
CA MET A 88 -4.65 -3.45 19.33
C MET A 88 -3.52 -3.93 18.41
N ALA A 89 -3.31 -3.25 17.29
CA ALA A 89 -2.22 -3.58 16.37
C ALA A 89 -0.85 -3.35 17.01
N ALA A 90 -0.67 -2.24 17.74
CA ALA A 90 0.55 -1.92 18.46
C ALA A 90 0.85 -2.96 19.56
N ASP A 91 -0.15 -3.32 20.36
CA ASP A 91 -0.02 -4.33 21.42
C ASP A 91 0.36 -5.71 20.85
N ALA A 92 -0.17 -6.05 19.67
CA ALA A 92 0.17 -7.26 18.95
C ALA A 92 1.48 -7.15 18.13
N LYS A 93 2.13 -5.99 18.11
CA LYS A 93 3.34 -5.69 17.32
C LYS A 93 3.16 -5.91 15.81
N LEU A 94 1.98 -5.56 15.30
CA LEU A 94 1.61 -5.68 13.88
C LEU A 94 1.78 -4.33 13.18
N GLU A 95 2.50 -4.30 12.08
CA GLU A 95 2.59 -3.13 11.21
C GLU A 95 1.25 -2.92 10.49
N VAL A 96 0.70 -1.70 10.51
CA VAL A 96 -0.53 -1.37 9.80
C VAL A 96 -0.23 -0.46 8.63
N ILE A 97 -0.57 -0.93 7.43
CA ILE A 97 -0.70 -0.08 6.25
C ILE A 97 -2.20 0.21 6.08
N LEU A 98 -2.62 1.42 6.41
CA LEU A 98 -4.00 1.85 6.21
C LEU A 98 -4.25 2.18 4.74
N VAL A 99 -5.43 1.83 4.25
CA VAL A 99 -5.92 2.34 2.97
C VAL A 99 -6.77 3.58 3.23
N PRO A 100 -6.27 4.79 2.91
CA PRO A 100 -7.04 6.01 3.10
C PRO A 100 -8.21 6.08 2.10
N GLY A 101 -9.24 6.84 2.45
CA GLY A 101 -10.35 7.17 1.56
C GLY A 101 -10.56 8.69 1.49
N PRO A 102 -11.58 9.18 0.77
CA PRO A 102 -12.31 8.53 -0.32
C PRO A 102 -11.39 8.26 -1.54
N ARG A 103 -11.82 7.40 -2.47
CA ARG A 103 -11.09 7.09 -3.73
C ARG A 103 -12.04 7.05 -4.93
N ARG A 104 -11.57 6.62 -6.10
CA ARG A 104 -12.31 6.77 -7.37
C ARG A 104 -13.78 6.31 -7.35
N SER A 105 -14.15 5.23 -6.68
CA SER A 105 -15.56 4.79 -6.61
C SER A 105 -16.46 5.63 -5.69
N TRP A 106 -15.90 6.59 -4.96
CA TRP A 106 -16.63 7.60 -4.19
C TRP A 106 -16.78 8.92 -4.96
N ASP A 107 -16.10 9.05 -6.10
CA ASP A 107 -16.19 10.22 -6.95
C ASP A 107 -17.50 10.20 -7.77
N THR A 108 -17.97 11.38 -8.19
CA THR A 108 -19.21 11.51 -8.98
C THR A 108 -19.03 11.12 -10.45
N GLY A 109 -17.80 10.88 -10.89
CA GLY A 109 -17.47 10.49 -12.25
C GLY A 109 -17.83 9.04 -12.55
N ARG A 110 -18.64 8.82 -13.60
CA ARG A 110 -19.10 7.48 -14.02
C ARG A 110 -18.13 6.68 -14.88
N GLN A 111 -16.89 7.15 -15.06
CA GLN A 111 -15.91 6.42 -15.88
C GLN A 111 -15.67 4.99 -15.34
N ILE A 112 -15.69 4.81 -14.02
CA ILE A 112 -15.45 3.48 -13.42
C ILE A 112 -16.56 2.47 -13.74
N ASP A 113 -17.77 2.93 -14.10
CA ASP A 113 -18.94 2.07 -14.34
C ASP A 113 -18.95 1.41 -15.73
N ASN A 114 -18.03 1.78 -16.62
CA ASN A 114 -17.95 1.21 -17.97
C ASN A 114 -16.62 0.49 -18.19
N TYR A 115 -16.62 -0.44 -19.17
CA TYR A 115 -15.47 -1.32 -19.44
C TYR A 115 -14.16 -0.56 -19.67
N GLU A 116 -14.18 0.49 -20.50
CA GLU A 116 -12.97 1.24 -20.83
C GLU A 116 -12.45 2.06 -19.64
N GLY A 117 -13.34 2.72 -18.90
CA GLY A 117 -12.93 3.52 -17.76
C GLY A 117 -12.54 2.68 -16.54
N ALA A 118 -13.01 1.43 -16.43
CA ALA A 118 -12.52 0.47 -15.44
C ALA A 118 -11.03 0.12 -15.63
N LEU A 119 -10.49 0.23 -16.86
CA LEU A 119 -9.06 0.04 -17.13
C LEU A 119 -8.17 1.07 -16.42
N SER A 120 -8.73 2.23 -16.04
CA SER A 120 -8.02 3.23 -15.24
C SER A 120 -7.89 2.86 -13.75
N GLY A 121 -8.50 1.75 -13.32
CA GLY A 121 -8.47 1.27 -11.94
C GLY A 121 -9.05 2.26 -10.93
N ILE A 122 -8.58 2.19 -9.69
CA ILE A 122 -9.05 3.03 -8.57
C ILE A 122 -8.25 4.33 -8.38
N ARG A 123 -7.51 4.76 -9.41
CA ARG A 123 -6.66 5.97 -9.39
C ARG A 123 -7.49 7.25 -9.19
N TYR A 124 -6.96 8.21 -8.42
CA TYR A 124 -7.64 9.50 -8.18
C TYR A 124 -7.76 10.33 -9.46
N ARG A 125 -8.84 11.10 -9.53
CA ARG A 125 -9.16 11.94 -10.68
C ARG A 125 -9.46 13.36 -10.21
N GLY A 126 -8.58 14.30 -10.57
CA GLY A 126 -8.73 15.71 -10.22
C GLY A 126 -8.21 16.06 -8.82
N SER A 127 -7.88 17.35 -8.64
CA SER A 127 -7.21 17.85 -7.44
C SER A 127 -8.06 17.75 -6.17
N ASP A 128 -9.40 17.83 -6.28
CA ASP A 128 -10.26 17.66 -5.11
C ASP A 128 -10.19 16.24 -4.53
N GLN A 129 -10.15 15.22 -5.38
CA GLN A 129 -10.00 13.83 -4.93
C GLN A 129 -8.65 13.61 -4.24
N LEU A 130 -7.57 14.22 -4.76
CA LEU A 130 -6.25 14.21 -4.10
C LEU A 130 -6.31 14.90 -2.73
N LYS A 131 -6.95 16.07 -2.65
CA LYS A 131 -7.13 16.81 -1.39
C LYS A 131 -7.87 15.97 -0.34
N PHE A 132 -8.90 15.23 -0.73
CA PHE A 132 -9.68 14.40 0.20
C PHE A 132 -8.85 13.24 0.77
N VAL A 133 -8.15 12.48 -0.07
CA VAL A 133 -7.29 11.39 0.42
C VAL A 133 -6.14 11.91 1.28
N ILE A 134 -5.52 13.03 0.90
CA ILE A 134 -4.44 13.65 1.69
C ILE A 134 -4.96 14.06 3.07
N ALA A 135 -6.14 14.68 3.14
CA ALA A 135 -6.75 15.05 4.42
C ALA A 135 -7.03 13.82 5.30
N ASP A 136 -7.45 12.70 4.72
CA ASP A 136 -7.67 11.45 5.46
C ASP A 136 -6.35 10.82 5.95
N ILE A 137 -5.29 10.89 5.14
CA ILE A 137 -3.93 10.49 5.55
C ILE A 137 -3.47 11.33 6.75
N MET A 138 -3.59 12.67 6.68
CA MET A 138 -3.21 13.57 7.77
C MET A 138 -4.00 13.26 9.05
N ARG A 139 -5.31 13.06 8.93
CA ARG A 139 -6.17 12.64 10.06
C ARG A 139 -5.67 11.34 10.70
N CYS A 140 -5.25 10.36 9.90
CA CYS A 140 -4.72 9.10 10.40
C CYS A 140 -3.31 9.24 11.01
N ILE A 141 -2.48 10.14 10.48
CA ILE A 141 -1.18 10.49 11.07
C ILE A 141 -1.35 11.09 12.47
N ASP A 142 -2.33 11.98 12.63
CA ASP A 142 -2.66 12.61 13.92
C ASP A 142 -3.14 11.60 14.97
N ILE A 143 -3.76 10.50 14.52
CA ILE A 143 -4.16 9.38 15.40
C ILE A 143 -2.95 8.52 15.80
N GLY A 144 -1.92 8.45 14.96
CA GLY A 144 -0.69 7.71 15.24
C GLY A 144 -0.27 6.72 14.15
N PHE A 145 -1.03 6.58 13.06
CA PHE A 145 -0.64 5.69 11.97
C PHE A 145 0.55 6.25 11.17
N ARG A 146 1.40 5.35 10.68
CA ARG A 146 2.62 5.69 9.92
C ARG A 146 2.76 4.95 8.60
N GLY A 147 1.85 4.05 8.26
CA GLY A 147 1.87 3.30 7.02
C GLY A 147 0.61 3.55 6.20
N PHE A 148 0.77 3.95 4.94
CA PHE A 148 -0.36 4.22 4.03
C PHE A 148 -0.19 3.53 2.68
N LEU A 149 -1.28 2.94 2.20
CA LEU A 149 -1.36 2.39 0.86
C LEU A 149 -1.66 3.52 -0.14
N VAL A 150 -0.89 3.57 -1.22
CA VAL A 150 -1.04 4.54 -2.31
C VAL A 150 -1.37 3.81 -3.60
N VAL A 151 -2.32 4.31 -4.38
CA VAL A 151 -2.88 3.61 -5.55
C VAL A 151 -2.53 4.26 -6.89
N ASP A 152 -1.73 5.31 -6.86
CA ASP A 152 -1.26 6.05 -8.03
C ASP A 152 0.06 6.76 -7.73
N GLU A 153 0.86 6.98 -8.77
CA GLU A 153 2.21 7.49 -8.67
C GLU A 153 2.24 9.01 -8.51
N GLY A 154 1.22 9.69 -9.03
CA GLY A 154 1.03 11.12 -8.84
C GLY A 154 0.87 11.48 -7.37
N LEU A 155 0.01 10.77 -6.65
CA LEU A 155 -0.15 10.90 -5.21
C LEU A 155 1.13 10.51 -4.47
N LEU A 156 1.81 9.42 -4.85
CA LEU A 156 3.09 9.03 -4.22
C LEU A 156 4.13 10.16 -4.33
N SER A 157 4.26 10.74 -5.53
CA SER A 157 5.17 11.84 -5.79
C SER A 157 4.83 13.05 -4.91
N LEU A 158 3.55 13.45 -4.89
CA LEU A 158 3.07 14.57 -4.09
C LEU A 158 3.28 14.35 -2.58
N LEU A 159 2.95 13.17 -2.07
CA LEU A 159 3.15 12.81 -0.66
C LEU A 159 4.63 12.80 -0.26
N ASN A 160 5.53 12.37 -1.16
CA ASN A 160 6.97 12.45 -0.93
C ASN A 160 7.43 13.91 -0.84
N THR A 161 6.99 14.78 -1.75
CA THR A 161 7.29 16.23 -1.68
C THR A 161 6.75 16.85 -0.40
N MET A 162 5.52 16.52 0.01
CA MET A 162 4.95 16.97 1.28
C MET A 162 5.78 16.50 2.49
N ARG A 163 6.30 15.27 2.46
CA ARG A 163 7.22 14.77 3.50
C ARG A 163 8.55 15.50 3.52
N GLU A 164 9.10 15.87 2.36
CA GLU A 164 10.32 16.67 2.24
C GLU A 164 10.12 18.11 2.76
N ASN A 165 8.95 18.69 2.50
CA ASN A 165 8.56 20.02 2.98
C ASN A 165 8.26 20.04 4.50
N GLY A 166 8.07 18.88 5.13
CA GLY A 166 7.73 18.76 6.55
C GLY A 166 6.23 18.79 6.84
N ASP A 167 5.37 18.79 5.82
CA ASP A 167 3.91 18.68 5.97
C ASP A 167 3.50 17.28 6.48
N ILE A 168 4.32 16.26 6.20
CA ILE A 168 4.15 14.88 6.64
C ILE A 168 5.39 14.44 7.44
N PRO A 169 5.24 13.71 8.57
CA PRO A 169 6.37 13.19 9.33
C PRO A 169 7.31 12.28 8.51
N LYS A 170 8.62 12.38 8.78
CA LYS A 170 9.66 11.65 8.05
C LYS A 170 9.59 10.12 8.22
N ASP A 171 8.99 9.66 9.31
CA ASP A 171 8.79 8.23 9.63
C ASP A 171 7.56 7.62 8.94
N VAL A 172 6.80 8.39 8.16
CA VAL A 172 5.68 7.87 7.36
C VAL A 172 6.19 7.09 6.15
N THR A 173 5.69 5.86 6.01
CA THR A 173 5.94 4.93 4.93
C THR A 173 4.75 4.85 3.97
N PHE A 174 5.03 4.96 2.67
CA PHE A 174 4.05 4.78 1.61
C PHE A 174 4.29 3.45 0.91
N LYS A 175 3.26 2.60 0.85
CA LYS A 175 3.28 1.33 0.11
C LYS A 175 2.48 1.50 -1.18
N VAL A 176 3.13 1.29 -2.32
CA VAL A 176 2.43 1.30 -3.62
C VAL A 176 1.60 0.02 -3.76
N SER A 177 0.33 0.19 -4.09
CA SER A 177 -0.62 -0.88 -4.32
C SER A 177 -0.44 -1.52 -5.70
N ILE A 178 -0.79 -2.80 -5.82
CA ILE A 178 -0.93 -3.47 -7.13
C ILE A 178 -1.97 -2.75 -8.01
N TYR A 179 -2.93 -2.05 -7.42
CA TYR A 179 -3.90 -1.23 -8.15
C TYR A 179 -3.27 -0.06 -8.93
N ALA A 180 -2.04 0.33 -8.58
CA ALA A 180 -1.26 1.29 -9.35
C ALA A 180 -0.68 0.67 -10.64
N GLY A 181 -0.88 -0.64 -10.90
CA GLY A 181 -0.30 -1.33 -12.06
C GLY A 181 1.23 -1.23 -12.16
N HIS A 182 1.89 -0.95 -11.03
CA HIS A 182 3.34 -0.76 -10.93
C HIS A 182 4.06 -2.07 -10.57
N GLY A 183 5.33 -2.18 -10.96
CA GLY A 183 6.18 -3.32 -10.61
C GLY A 183 5.88 -4.60 -11.39
N THR A 184 5.40 -4.48 -12.63
CA THR A 184 5.08 -5.60 -13.54
C THR A 184 6.23 -5.95 -14.50
N ALA A 185 7.42 -5.39 -14.29
CA ALA A 185 8.63 -5.60 -15.08
C ALA A 185 9.78 -5.99 -14.15
#